data_AF-A0A928HXN6-F1
#
_entry.id   AF-A0A928HXN6-F1
#
_cell.length_a   1.000
_cell.length_b   1.000
_cell.length_c   1.000
_cell.angle_alpha   90.00
_cell.angle_beta   90.00
_cell.angle_gamma   90.00
#
_symmetry.space_group_name_H-M   'P 1'
#
loop_
_entity.id
_entity.type
_entity.pdbx_description
1 polymer ?
#
loop_
_entity_poly.entity_id
_entity_poly.type
_entity_poly.pdbx_seq_one_letter_code
_entity_poly.pdbx_strand_id
1 'polypeptide(L)'
;MIGLWDIAQAASEAVLYEVTATPKPGLVDRLSNGAHKDMDFFTFMASEAAVSPYFYTFASYGYETCRQEPTAVFAEARRIGLEAEEAMLRATHGVNTHKGMIFSMGLACLACGRILGNHKKLSTNAVSSCIMEFTAGLCERDFKQKPTTNGERLHQTHRIRGARGEAEDGFPTVCELALPELERRLDEGLSVNEALVRTLLLIMERTVDTNVIHRRGIEEAEWLMKTAGAYKEASLSEIERLDGILIEKNISAGGCADLLALTWFFYRIKKFK
;
A
#
# COMPACT_ATOMS: atom_id res chain seq x y z
N MET A 1 3.16 -13.64 -23.06
CA MET A 1 2.18 -12.53 -23.13
C MET A 1 1.67 -12.37 -21.71
N ILE A 2 1.86 -11.21 -21.09
CA ILE A 2 1.39 -10.95 -19.73
C ILE A 2 -0.14 -10.90 -19.75
N GLY A 3 -0.78 -11.69 -18.90
CA GLY A 3 -2.22 -11.77 -18.75
C GLY A 3 -2.72 -11.13 -17.45
N LEU A 4 -4.04 -11.09 -17.29
CA LEU A 4 -4.70 -10.53 -16.09
C LEU A 4 -4.40 -11.34 -14.83
N TRP A 5 -4.18 -12.65 -14.96
CA TRP A 5 -3.76 -13.50 -13.84
C TRP A 5 -2.34 -13.19 -13.36
N ASP A 6 -1.42 -12.80 -14.25
CA ASP A 6 -0.07 -12.39 -13.85
C ASP A 6 -0.11 -11.13 -12.98
N ILE A 7 -1.01 -10.19 -13.30
CA ILE A 7 -1.26 -8.99 -12.50
C ILE A 7 -1.78 -9.38 -11.11
N ALA A 8 -2.80 -10.23 -11.04
CA ALA A 8 -3.37 -10.67 -9.76
C ALA A 8 -2.35 -11.41 -8.88
N GLN A 9 -1.55 -12.31 -9.49
CA GLN A 9 -0.49 -13.03 -8.77
C GLN A 9 0.60 -12.09 -8.25
N ALA A 10 1.03 -11.10 -9.04
CA ALA A 10 1.99 -10.10 -8.58
C ALA A 10 1.44 -9.24 -7.44
N ALA A 11 0.15 -8.91 -7.46
CA ALA A 11 -0.52 -8.18 -6.39
C ALA A 11 -0.56 -9.01 -5.10
N SER A 12 -0.99 -10.28 -5.18
CA SER A 12 -1.00 -11.17 -4.02
C SER A 12 0.39 -11.42 -3.46
N GLU A 13 1.40 -11.63 -4.32
CA GLU A 13 2.78 -11.76 -3.86
C GLU A 13 3.24 -10.51 -3.12
N ALA A 14 2.90 -9.32 -3.62
CA ALA A 14 3.26 -8.06 -2.97
C ALA A 14 2.68 -7.92 -1.57
N VAL A 15 1.41 -8.28 -1.37
CA VAL A 15 0.78 -8.25 -0.04
C VAL A 15 1.44 -9.27 0.91
N LEU A 16 1.72 -10.48 0.42
CA LEU A 16 2.40 -11.50 1.22
C LEU A 16 3.85 -11.11 1.56
N TYR A 17 4.56 -10.44 0.66
CA TYR A 17 5.94 -10.01 0.87
C TYR A 17 6.01 -8.87 1.88
N GLU A 18 5.02 -7.98 1.87
CA GLU A 18 4.87 -6.91 2.86
C GLU A 18 4.72 -7.49 4.28
N VAL A 19 3.81 -8.44 4.50
CA VAL A 19 3.58 -8.99 5.84
C VAL A 19 4.73 -9.88 6.31
N THR A 20 5.53 -10.42 5.38
CA THR A 20 6.68 -11.26 5.72
C THR A 20 8.00 -10.50 5.89
N ALA A 21 8.07 -9.22 5.52
CA ALA A 21 9.22 -8.37 5.82
C ALA A 21 9.43 -8.30 7.33
N THR A 22 10.63 -8.63 7.82
CA THR A 22 10.87 -8.83 9.27
C THR A 22 12.32 -8.49 9.64
N PRO A 23 12.58 -7.75 10.74
CA PRO A 23 11.58 -7.13 11.61
C PRO A 23 10.87 -5.95 10.92
N LYS A 24 9.58 -5.75 11.22
CA LYS A 24 8.74 -4.69 10.66
C LYS A 24 8.28 -3.70 11.74
N PRO A 25 9.06 -2.66 12.03
CA PRO A 25 8.89 -1.88 13.25
C PRO A 25 7.47 -1.34 13.48
N GLY A 26 6.86 -1.74 14.60
CA GLY A 26 5.52 -1.35 15.05
C GLY A 26 4.35 -2.02 14.31
N LEU A 27 4.62 -2.81 13.28
CA LEU A 27 3.64 -3.43 12.38
C LEU A 27 3.59 -4.95 12.58
N VAL A 28 2.53 -5.59 12.10
CA VAL A 28 2.38 -7.05 12.13
C VAL A 28 3.38 -7.70 11.16
N ASP A 29 4.18 -8.65 11.62
CA ASP A 29 5.09 -9.42 10.79
C ASP A 29 5.18 -10.90 11.23
N ARG A 30 6.26 -11.61 10.86
CA ARG A 30 6.46 -13.02 11.24
C ARG A 30 6.86 -13.23 12.71
N LEU A 31 7.35 -12.20 13.39
CA LEU A 31 7.85 -12.29 14.77
C LEU A 31 6.82 -11.78 15.78
N SER A 32 6.01 -10.78 15.41
CA SER A 32 5.05 -10.20 16.35
C SER A 32 3.80 -9.62 15.68
N ASN A 33 2.83 -9.27 16.52
CA ASN A 33 1.62 -8.54 16.11
C ASN A 33 1.87 -7.01 16.02
N GLY A 34 3.12 -6.56 16.16
CA GLY A 34 3.45 -5.15 16.28
C GLY A 34 2.64 -4.46 17.37
N ALA A 35 2.20 -3.22 17.12
CA ALA A 35 1.37 -2.45 18.04
C ALA A 35 -0.12 -2.90 18.05
N HIS A 36 -0.46 -4.04 17.44
CA HIS A 36 -1.84 -4.51 17.35
C HIS A 36 -2.17 -5.57 18.40
N LYS A 37 -3.45 -5.63 18.77
CA LYS A 37 -4.00 -6.63 19.71
C LYS A 37 -5.13 -7.46 19.11
N ASP A 38 -5.61 -7.03 17.95
CA ASP A 38 -6.79 -7.52 17.24
C ASP A 38 -6.42 -8.31 15.98
N MET A 39 -5.16 -8.29 15.54
CA MET A 39 -4.65 -8.98 14.36
C MET A 39 -3.26 -9.55 14.62
N ASP A 40 -2.93 -10.59 13.86
CA ASP A 40 -1.64 -11.26 13.82
C ASP A 40 -1.29 -11.67 12.38
N PHE A 41 -0.13 -12.31 12.21
CA PHE A 41 0.33 -12.81 10.92
C PHE A 41 -0.71 -13.70 10.22
N PHE A 42 -1.38 -14.60 10.94
CA PHE A 42 -2.37 -15.51 10.35
C PHE A 42 -3.68 -14.82 9.98
N THR A 43 -4.03 -13.75 10.68
CA THR A 43 -5.15 -12.87 10.32
C THR A 43 -4.88 -12.21 8.97
N PHE A 44 -3.65 -11.76 8.72
CA PHE A 44 -3.23 -11.26 7.41
C PHE A 44 -3.28 -12.33 6.32
N MET A 45 -2.81 -13.55 6.61
CA MET A 45 -2.88 -14.67 5.66
C MET A 45 -4.32 -15.02 5.26
N ALA A 46 -5.23 -15.10 6.24
CA ALA A 46 -6.64 -15.35 6.00
C ALA A 46 -7.29 -14.21 5.18
N SER A 47 -6.93 -12.97 5.50
CA SER A 47 -7.38 -11.81 4.75
C SER A 47 -6.91 -11.83 3.29
N GLU A 48 -5.62 -12.09 3.04
CA GLU A 48 -5.08 -12.11 1.68
C GLU A 48 -5.69 -13.24 0.85
N ALA A 49 -5.91 -14.43 1.45
CA ALA A 49 -6.62 -15.51 0.77
C ALA A 49 -8.03 -15.08 0.31
N ALA A 50 -8.73 -14.28 1.11
CA ALA A 50 -10.07 -13.77 0.77
C ALA A 50 -10.06 -12.60 -0.23
N VAL A 51 -9.02 -11.77 -0.20
CA VAL A 51 -8.89 -10.57 -1.05
C VAL A 51 -8.29 -10.89 -2.42
N SER A 52 -7.37 -11.87 -2.52
CA SER A 52 -6.63 -12.20 -3.74
C SER A 52 -7.48 -12.35 -5.02
N PRO A 53 -8.72 -12.92 -5.01
CA PRO A 53 -9.52 -13.02 -6.23
C PRO A 53 -9.94 -11.65 -6.77
N TYR A 54 -10.08 -10.65 -5.90
CA TYR A 54 -10.50 -9.31 -6.29
C TYR A 54 -9.42 -8.56 -7.07
N PHE A 55 -8.13 -8.90 -6.93
CA PHE A 55 -7.08 -8.32 -7.78
C PHE A 55 -7.28 -8.67 -9.25
N TYR A 56 -7.70 -9.91 -9.54
CA TYR A 56 -8.12 -10.29 -10.89
C TYR A 56 -9.38 -9.52 -11.30
N THR A 57 -10.38 -9.41 -10.43
CA THR A 57 -11.62 -8.65 -10.72
C THR A 57 -11.34 -7.20 -11.09
N PHE A 58 -10.46 -6.51 -10.35
CA PHE A 58 -10.01 -5.16 -10.69
C PHE A 58 -9.31 -5.12 -12.06
N ALA A 59 -8.37 -6.03 -12.32
CA ALA A 59 -7.66 -6.08 -13.59
C ALA A 59 -8.61 -6.38 -14.78
N SER A 60 -9.53 -7.32 -14.63
CA SER A 60 -10.55 -7.65 -15.63
C SER A 60 -11.46 -6.45 -15.90
N TYR A 61 -11.94 -5.80 -14.84
CA TYR A 61 -12.80 -4.63 -14.99
C TYR A 61 -12.09 -3.48 -15.71
N GLY A 62 -10.82 -3.23 -15.40
CA GLY A 62 -10.01 -2.23 -16.10
C GLY A 62 -9.80 -2.57 -17.57
N TYR A 63 -9.58 -3.86 -17.88
CA TYR A 63 -9.43 -4.36 -19.24
C TYR A 63 -10.71 -4.19 -20.07
N GLU A 64 -11.85 -4.60 -19.52
CA GLU A 64 -13.16 -4.55 -20.18
C GLU A 64 -13.65 -3.12 -20.40
N THR A 65 -13.37 -2.23 -19.45
CA THR A 65 -13.78 -0.82 -19.49
C THR A 65 -12.70 0.11 -20.07
N CYS A 66 -11.67 -0.44 -20.72
CA CYS A 66 -10.47 0.30 -21.13
C CYS A 66 -10.72 1.49 -22.09
N ARG A 67 -11.90 1.55 -22.73
CA ARG A 67 -12.33 2.63 -23.63
C ARG A 67 -13.29 3.63 -22.99
N GLN A 68 -13.76 3.36 -21.77
CA GLN A 68 -14.68 4.24 -21.05
C GLN A 68 -13.91 5.38 -20.35
N GLU A 69 -14.64 6.42 -19.93
CA GLU A 69 -14.05 7.56 -19.22
C GLU A 69 -13.44 7.11 -17.87
N PRO A 70 -12.16 7.42 -17.59
CA PRO A 70 -11.46 6.94 -16.40
C PRO A 70 -12.20 7.21 -15.07
N THR A 71 -12.62 8.44 -14.80
CA THR A 71 -13.21 8.77 -13.49
C THR A 71 -14.53 8.05 -13.23
N ALA A 72 -15.32 7.79 -14.27
CA ALA A 72 -16.54 6.98 -14.22
C ALA A 72 -16.22 5.50 -13.96
N VAL A 73 -15.19 4.95 -14.61
CA VAL A 73 -14.71 3.59 -14.34
C VAL A 73 -14.26 3.45 -12.89
N PHE A 74 -13.51 4.42 -12.38
CA PHE A 74 -13.06 4.42 -10.99
C PHE A 74 -14.25 4.48 -10.02
N ALA A 75 -15.27 5.32 -10.29
CA ALA A 75 -16.45 5.43 -9.45
C ALA A 75 -17.17 4.09 -9.28
N GLU A 76 -17.35 3.33 -10.37
CA GLU A 76 -17.97 2.00 -10.32
C GLU A 76 -17.03 0.94 -9.72
N ALA A 77 -15.72 1.01 -9.98
CA ALA A 77 -14.74 0.09 -9.41
C ALA A 77 -14.68 0.16 -7.87
N ARG A 78 -15.12 1.25 -7.24
CA ARG A 78 -15.26 1.34 -5.77
C ARG A 78 -16.17 0.25 -5.22
N ARG A 79 -17.16 -0.23 -5.98
CA ARG A 79 -18.02 -1.34 -5.56
C ARG A 79 -17.23 -2.64 -5.41
N ILE A 80 -16.32 -2.92 -6.34
CA ILE A 80 -15.39 -4.06 -6.24
C ILE A 80 -14.54 -3.95 -4.98
N GLY A 81 -14.05 -2.73 -4.67
CA GLY A 81 -13.31 -2.46 -3.44
C GLY A 81 -14.12 -2.72 -2.17
N LEU A 82 -15.39 -2.30 -2.14
CA LEU A 82 -16.28 -2.57 -1.00
C LEU A 82 -16.54 -4.07 -0.83
N GLU A 83 -16.75 -4.81 -1.93
CA GLU A 83 -16.90 -6.26 -1.87
C GLU A 83 -15.64 -6.96 -1.34
N ALA A 84 -14.45 -6.50 -1.76
CA ALA A 84 -13.17 -6.98 -1.26
C ALA A 84 -12.98 -6.66 0.24
N GLU A 85 -13.36 -5.46 0.68
CA GLU A 85 -13.35 -5.07 2.09
C GLU A 85 -14.28 -5.97 2.92
N GLU A 86 -15.48 -6.26 2.43
CA GLU A 86 -16.40 -7.17 3.12
C GLU A 86 -15.86 -8.61 3.17
N ALA A 87 -15.22 -9.09 2.11
CA ALA A 87 -14.59 -10.41 2.08
C ALA A 87 -13.45 -10.50 3.11
N MET A 88 -12.60 -9.47 3.18
CA MET A 88 -11.60 -9.32 4.23
C MET A 88 -12.26 -9.38 5.61
N LEU A 89 -13.24 -8.51 5.90
CA LEU A 89 -13.87 -8.43 7.22
C LEU A 89 -14.54 -9.75 7.63
N ARG A 90 -15.14 -10.48 6.69
CA ARG A 90 -15.68 -11.82 6.97
C ARG A 90 -14.59 -12.82 7.34
N ALA A 91 -13.47 -12.82 6.61
CA ALA A 91 -12.36 -13.74 6.85
C ALA A 91 -11.59 -13.43 8.14
N THR A 92 -11.62 -12.18 8.59
CA THR A 92 -10.88 -11.70 9.78
C THR A 92 -11.76 -11.43 10.98
N HIS A 93 -13.02 -11.88 10.97
CA HIS A 93 -13.98 -11.67 12.06
C HIS A 93 -14.19 -10.19 12.43
N GLY A 94 -14.19 -9.31 11.43
CA GLY A 94 -14.43 -7.87 11.56
C GLY A 94 -13.17 -7.02 11.73
N VAL A 95 -11.98 -7.61 11.63
CA VAL A 95 -10.72 -6.91 11.81
C VAL A 95 -10.23 -6.30 10.50
N ASN A 96 -9.83 -5.03 10.52
CA ASN A 96 -9.32 -4.33 9.35
C ASN A 96 -7.81 -4.55 9.17
N THR A 97 -7.42 -5.50 8.32
CA THR A 97 -6.01 -5.80 8.01
C THR A 97 -5.49 -5.09 6.76
N HIS A 98 -6.34 -4.88 5.74
CA HIS A 98 -5.91 -4.51 4.38
C HIS A 98 -6.78 -3.42 3.72
N LYS A 99 -7.56 -2.62 4.45
CA LYS A 99 -8.42 -1.61 3.79
C LYS A 99 -7.66 -0.62 2.91
N GLY A 100 -6.53 -0.09 3.38
CA GLY A 100 -5.68 0.80 2.59
C GLY A 100 -5.01 0.06 1.42
N MET A 101 -4.52 -1.16 1.67
CA MET A 101 -4.00 -2.06 0.66
C MET A 101 -4.99 -2.34 -0.49
N ILE A 102 -6.25 -2.67 -0.18
CA ILE A 102 -7.29 -2.95 -1.18
C ILE A 102 -7.50 -1.74 -2.09
N PHE A 103 -7.51 -0.53 -1.53
CA PHE A 103 -7.63 0.70 -2.30
C PHE A 103 -6.44 0.90 -3.26
N SER A 104 -5.21 0.89 -2.72
CA SER A 104 -4.01 1.19 -3.49
C SER A 104 -3.67 0.10 -4.52
N MET A 105 -3.71 -1.17 -4.10
CA MET A 105 -3.43 -2.32 -4.95
C MET A 105 -4.55 -2.54 -5.98
N GLY A 106 -5.81 -2.34 -5.59
CA GLY A 106 -6.96 -2.43 -6.50
C GLY A 106 -6.88 -1.41 -7.63
N LEU A 107 -6.51 -0.16 -7.32
CA LEU A 107 -6.24 0.88 -8.32
C LEU A 107 -5.12 0.49 -9.28
N ALA A 108 -4.03 -0.08 -8.76
CA ALA A 108 -2.90 -0.50 -9.58
C ALA A 108 -3.26 -1.68 -10.50
N CYS A 109 -4.04 -2.65 -10.00
CA CYS A 109 -4.56 -3.76 -10.80
C CYS A 109 -5.51 -3.25 -11.90
N LEU A 110 -6.43 -2.34 -11.54
CA LEU A 110 -7.36 -1.68 -12.47
C LEU A 110 -6.60 -0.96 -13.60
N ALA A 111 -5.57 -0.20 -13.25
CA ALA A 111 -4.70 0.49 -14.21
C ALA A 111 -3.97 -0.48 -15.14
N CYS A 112 -3.37 -1.55 -14.59
CA CYS A 112 -2.72 -2.57 -15.40
C CYS A 112 -3.69 -3.21 -16.41
N GLY A 113 -4.89 -3.55 -15.94
CA GLY A 113 -5.98 -4.05 -16.79
C GLY A 113 -6.31 -3.12 -17.96
N ARG A 114 -6.53 -1.83 -17.66
CA ARG A 114 -6.85 -0.80 -18.67
C ARG A 114 -5.74 -0.61 -19.70
N ILE A 115 -4.48 -0.66 -19.27
CA ILE A 115 -3.32 -0.56 -20.16
C ILE A 115 -3.28 -1.75 -21.12
N LEU A 116 -3.45 -2.98 -20.61
CA LEU A 116 -3.48 -4.19 -21.42
C LEU A 116 -4.68 -4.22 -22.39
N GLY A 117 -5.86 -3.77 -21.96
CA GLY A 117 -7.06 -3.68 -22.81
C GLY A 117 -6.90 -2.68 -23.96
N ASN A 118 -6.07 -1.65 -23.77
CA ASN A 118 -5.67 -0.73 -24.82
C ASN A 118 -4.48 -1.22 -25.67
N HIS A 119 -4.05 -2.48 -25.51
CA HIS A 119 -2.89 -3.06 -26.18
C HIS A 119 -1.59 -2.26 -25.98
N LYS A 120 -1.46 -1.57 -24.84
CA LYS A 120 -0.26 -0.85 -24.45
C LYS A 120 0.62 -1.74 -23.57
N LYS A 121 1.93 -1.47 -23.58
CA LYS A 121 2.88 -2.16 -22.70
C LYS A 121 2.75 -1.63 -21.27
N LEU A 122 2.85 -2.53 -20.30
CA LEU A 122 2.94 -2.17 -18.90
C LEU A 122 4.29 -1.51 -18.61
N SER A 123 4.26 -0.44 -17.84
CA SER A 123 5.42 0.20 -17.23
C SER A 123 4.97 0.93 -15.97
N THR A 124 5.89 1.18 -15.05
CA THR A 124 5.61 1.93 -13.81
C THR A 124 4.99 3.30 -14.12
N ASN A 125 5.54 4.02 -15.10
CA ASN A 125 5.03 5.32 -15.53
C ASN A 125 3.63 5.20 -16.14
N ALA A 126 3.38 4.20 -16.99
CA ALA A 126 2.07 4.00 -17.59
C ALA A 126 1.00 3.68 -16.53
N VAL A 127 1.35 2.85 -15.53
CA VAL A 127 0.47 2.53 -14.39
C VAL A 127 0.21 3.77 -13.55
N SER A 128 1.24 4.52 -13.15
CA SER A 128 1.12 5.77 -12.40
C SER A 128 0.23 6.80 -13.11
N SER A 129 0.48 7.08 -14.40
CA SER A 129 -0.35 8.01 -15.18
C SER A 129 -1.80 7.54 -15.31
N CYS A 130 -2.03 6.24 -15.53
CA CYS A 130 -3.39 5.70 -15.58
C CYS A 130 -4.12 5.81 -14.24
N ILE A 131 -3.41 5.66 -13.12
CA ILE A 131 -3.98 5.88 -11.78
C ILE A 131 -4.38 7.35 -11.62
N MET A 132 -3.52 8.30 -12.00
CA MET A 132 -3.86 9.73 -11.97
C MET A 132 -5.12 10.06 -12.79
N GLU A 133 -5.28 9.43 -13.96
CA GLU A 133 -6.50 9.58 -14.78
C GLU A 133 -7.75 9.09 -14.04
N PHE A 134 -7.67 7.91 -13.38
CA PHE A 134 -8.78 7.37 -12.59
C PHE A 134 -9.15 8.24 -11.40
N THR A 135 -8.15 8.82 -10.75
CA THR A 135 -8.29 9.54 -9.48
C THR A 135 -8.33 11.06 -9.65
N ALA A 136 -8.38 11.57 -10.88
CA ALA A 136 -8.45 13.01 -11.15
C ALA A 136 -9.64 13.67 -10.43
N GLY A 137 -9.38 14.65 -9.56
CA GLY A 137 -10.37 15.33 -8.71
C GLY A 137 -10.82 14.54 -7.48
N LEU A 138 -10.14 13.44 -7.12
CA LEU A 138 -10.53 12.56 -6.01
C LEU A 138 -10.51 13.30 -4.68
N CYS A 139 -9.42 13.98 -4.33
CA CYS A 139 -9.34 14.68 -3.04
C CYS A 139 -10.42 15.77 -2.95
N GLU A 140 -10.67 16.51 -4.03
CA GLU A 140 -11.70 17.54 -4.05
C GLU A 140 -13.11 16.96 -3.82
N ARG A 141 -13.44 15.83 -4.45
CA ARG A 141 -14.76 15.17 -4.33
C ARG A 141 -14.98 14.50 -2.98
N ASP A 142 -13.98 13.75 -2.48
CA ASP A 142 -14.11 12.96 -1.25
C ASP A 142 -14.01 13.85 0.01
N PHE A 143 -13.19 14.91 0.00
CA PHE A 143 -13.01 15.75 1.20
C PHE A 143 -14.06 16.85 1.39
N LYS A 144 -14.90 17.13 0.39
CA LYS A 144 -16.05 18.06 0.53
C LYS A 144 -17.23 17.45 1.31
N GLN A 145 -17.24 16.13 1.48
CA GLN A 145 -18.31 15.41 2.16
C GLN A 145 -18.07 15.34 3.68
N LYS A 146 -19.10 14.97 4.44
CA LYS A 146 -18.96 14.75 5.89
C LYS A 146 -17.96 13.61 6.11
N PRO A 147 -16.94 13.77 6.96
CA PRO A 147 -15.85 12.80 7.06
C PRO A 147 -16.34 11.49 7.68
N THR A 148 -16.27 10.42 6.91
CA THR A 148 -16.60 9.04 7.29
C THR A 148 -15.35 8.25 7.66
N THR A 149 -14.19 8.57 7.05
CA THR A 149 -12.92 7.90 7.31
C THR A 149 -11.97 8.72 8.18
N ASN A 150 -11.01 8.05 8.83
CA ASN A 150 -9.94 8.73 9.59
C ASN A 150 -9.14 9.69 8.71
N GLY A 151 -8.84 9.30 7.47
CA GLY A 151 -8.12 10.15 6.52
C GLY A 151 -8.88 11.44 6.15
N GLU A 152 -10.20 11.38 5.98
CA GLU A 152 -11.02 12.57 5.73
C GLU A 152 -11.03 13.52 6.94
N ARG A 153 -11.13 12.99 8.17
CA ARG A 153 -11.03 13.81 9.40
C ARG A 153 -9.67 14.51 9.48
N LEU A 154 -8.60 13.78 9.20
CA LEU A 154 -7.23 14.29 9.23
C LEU A 154 -7.00 15.38 8.18
N HIS A 155 -7.59 15.26 6.99
CA HIS A 155 -7.52 16.30 5.98
C HIS A 155 -8.16 17.61 6.46
N GLN A 156 -9.31 17.55 7.12
CA GLN A 156 -9.99 18.75 7.62
C GLN A 156 -9.17 19.48 8.70
N THR A 157 -8.48 18.74 9.57
CA THR A 157 -7.70 19.33 10.67
C THR A 157 -6.27 19.73 10.28
N HIS A 158 -5.61 18.94 9.43
CA HIS A 158 -4.16 19.07 9.14
C HIS A 158 -3.84 19.23 7.65
N ARG A 159 -4.84 19.25 6.75
CA ARG A 159 -4.67 19.31 5.28
C ARG A 159 -3.85 18.17 4.67
N ILE A 160 -3.69 17.06 5.40
CA ILE A 160 -3.00 15.85 4.92
C ILE A 160 -3.93 15.08 3.99
N ARG A 161 -3.47 14.75 2.77
CA ARG A 161 -4.28 14.05 1.75
C ARG A 161 -4.23 12.51 1.87
N GLY A 162 -3.19 11.96 2.51
CA GLY A 162 -3.03 10.51 2.73
C GLY A 162 -3.03 9.69 1.44
N ALA A 163 -3.49 8.44 1.50
CA ALA A 163 -3.52 7.50 0.36
C ALA A 163 -4.28 8.03 -0.87
N ARG A 164 -5.30 8.89 -0.66
CA ARG A 164 -6.02 9.53 -1.78
C ARG A 164 -5.16 10.55 -2.51
N GLY A 165 -4.35 11.31 -1.77
CA GLY A 165 -3.40 12.25 -2.36
C GLY A 165 -2.31 11.53 -3.13
N GLU A 166 -1.73 10.49 -2.53
CA GLU A 166 -0.78 9.61 -3.23
C GLU A 166 -1.39 9.09 -4.54
N ALA A 167 -2.60 8.55 -4.51
CA ALA A 167 -3.25 8.04 -5.72
C ALA A 167 -3.58 9.11 -6.77
N GLU A 168 -4.00 10.32 -6.36
CA GLU A 168 -4.27 11.44 -7.27
C GLU A 168 -2.99 11.99 -7.92
N ASP A 169 -1.87 11.92 -7.19
CA ASP A 169 -0.56 12.36 -7.67
C ASP A 169 0.23 11.21 -8.36
N GLY A 170 -0.37 10.01 -8.50
CA GLY A 170 0.24 8.88 -9.22
C GLY A 170 1.24 8.05 -8.41
N PHE A 171 1.10 8.03 -7.09
CA PHE A 171 1.96 7.38 -6.11
C PHE A 171 3.44 7.81 -6.23
N PRO A 172 3.76 9.10 -6.04
CA PRO A 172 5.14 9.60 -6.14
C PRO A 172 6.06 8.95 -5.10
N THR A 173 5.56 8.64 -3.89
CA THR A 173 6.36 7.92 -2.89
C THR A 173 6.82 6.56 -3.41
N VAL A 174 5.95 5.85 -4.15
CA VAL A 174 6.31 4.55 -4.73
C VAL A 174 7.25 4.74 -5.92
N CYS A 175 6.89 5.60 -6.87
CA CYS A 175 7.59 5.72 -8.14
C CYS A 175 8.97 6.39 -8.02
N GLU A 176 9.09 7.43 -7.19
CA GLU A 176 10.27 8.32 -7.16
C GLU A 176 11.20 8.02 -5.98
N LEU A 177 10.69 7.36 -4.93
CA LEU A 177 11.44 7.12 -3.69
C LEU A 177 11.63 5.62 -3.41
N ALA A 178 10.54 4.89 -3.20
CA ALA A 178 10.61 3.53 -2.67
C ALA A 178 11.07 2.51 -3.71
N LEU A 179 10.60 2.58 -4.96
CA LEU A 179 11.02 1.67 -6.02
C LEU A 179 12.51 1.80 -6.34
N PRO A 180 13.08 3.00 -6.54
CA PRO A 180 14.53 3.16 -6.71
C PRO A 180 15.35 2.59 -5.54
N GLU A 181 14.90 2.78 -4.30
CA GLU A 181 15.58 2.22 -3.12
C GLU A 181 15.52 0.70 -3.10
N LEU A 182 14.36 0.10 -3.32
CA LEU A 182 14.19 -1.35 -3.38
C LEU A 182 15.12 -1.96 -4.44
N GLU A 183 15.16 -1.37 -5.64
CA GLU A 183 16.04 -1.81 -6.71
C GLU A 183 17.51 -1.69 -6.32
N ARG A 184 17.93 -0.55 -5.77
CA ARG A 184 19.30 -0.33 -5.32
C ARG A 184 19.73 -1.38 -4.29
N ARG A 185 18.90 -1.66 -3.28
CA ARG A 185 19.22 -2.65 -2.24
C ARG A 185 19.32 -4.07 -2.79
N LEU A 186 18.42 -4.44 -3.72
CA LEU A 186 18.49 -5.74 -4.38
C LEU A 186 19.74 -5.85 -5.27
N ASP A 187 20.11 -4.79 -5.99
CA ASP A 187 21.31 -4.75 -6.84
C ASP A 187 22.61 -4.77 -6.00
N GLU A 188 22.58 -4.26 -4.77
CA GLU A 188 23.65 -4.40 -3.77
C GLU A 188 23.78 -5.83 -3.21
N GLY A 189 22.85 -6.74 -3.57
CA GLY A 189 22.87 -8.14 -3.17
C GLY A 189 22.21 -8.43 -1.83
N LEU A 190 21.45 -7.48 -1.26
CA LEU A 190 20.66 -7.75 -0.07
C LEU A 190 19.59 -8.81 -0.34
N SER A 191 19.24 -9.55 0.71
CA SER A 191 18.07 -10.43 0.66
C SER A 191 16.79 -9.61 0.41
N VAL A 192 15.78 -10.23 -0.20
CA VAL A 192 14.46 -9.60 -0.40
C VAL A 192 13.91 -9.02 0.90
N ASN A 193 14.01 -9.79 1.99
CA ASN A 193 13.56 -9.35 3.31
C ASN A 193 14.28 -8.06 3.75
N GLU A 194 15.61 -8.04 3.67
CA GLU A 194 16.36 -6.85 4.10
C GLU A 194 16.08 -5.66 3.18
N ALA A 195 16.00 -5.85 1.87
CA ALA A 195 15.66 -4.78 0.93
C ALA A 195 14.28 -4.18 1.23
N LEU A 196 13.28 -5.00 1.55
CA LEU A 196 11.94 -4.54 1.96
C LEU A 196 11.97 -3.77 3.28
N VAL A 197 12.68 -4.28 4.30
CA VAL A 197 12.82 -3.58 5.60
C VAL A 197 13.49 -2.22 5.43
N ARG A 198 14.57 -2.13 4.63
CA ARG A 198 15.26 -0.86 4.31
C ARG A 198 14.33 0.11 3.60
N THR A 199 13.60 -0.38 2.61
CA THR A 199 12.63 0.41 1.84
C THR A 199 11.51 0.94 2.75
N LEU A 200 11.02 0.13 3.68
CA LEU A 200 10.01 0.56 4.66
C LEU A 200 10.51 1.70 5.54
N LEU A 201 11.74 1.61 6.06
CA LEU A 201 12.34 2.67 6.87
C LEU A 201 12.48 3.98 6.09
N LEU A 202 12.82 3.89 4.79
CA LEU A 202 12.84 5.07 3.91
C LEU A 202 11.43 5.67 3.72
N ILE A 203 10.42 4.84 3.51
CA ILE A 203 9.03 5.30 3.40
C ILE A 203 8.61 5.98 4.72
N MET A 204 8.86 5.36 5.87
CA MET A 204 8.56 5.93 7.20
C MET A 204 9.30 7.24 7.47
N GLU A 205 10.53 7.41 6.98
CA GLU A 205 11.28 8.66 7.13
C GLU A 205 10.67 9.80 6.30
N ARG A 206 10.16 9.49 5.10
CA ARG A 206 9.84 10.50 4.09
C ARG A 206 8.35 10.76 3.94
N THR A 207 7.50 9.95 4.56
CA THR A 207 6.04 10.11 4.49
C THR A 207 5.41 10.29 5.85
N VAL A 208 4.35 11.10 5.86
CA VAL A 208 3.53 11.33 7.05
C VAL A 208 2.38 10.32 7.04
N ASP A 209 2.49 9.29 7.87
CA ASP A 209 1.50 8.23 7.96
C ASP A 209 0.25 8.66 8.75
N THR A 210 -0.90 8.64 8.09
CA THR A 210 -2.18 9.05 8.70
C THR A 210 -2.66 8.12 9.81
N ASN A 211 -2.27 6.84 9.81
CA ASN A 211 -2.60 5.89 10.88
C ASN A 211 -1.82 6.22 12.15
N VAL A 212 -0.57 6.65 12.02
CA VAL A 212 0.22 7.11 13.17
C VAL A 212 -0.40 8.36 13.79
N ILE A 213 -0.76 9.36 12.97
CA ILE A 213 -1.40 10.57 13.49
C ILE A 213 -2.73 10.24 14.17
N HIS A 214 -3.55 9.38 13.57
CA HIS A 214 -4.81 8.98 14.16
C HIS A 214 -4.63 8.28 15.52
N ARG A 215 -3.61 7.41 15.66
CA ARG A 215 -3.39 6.64 16.89
C ARG A 215 -2.68 7.43 17.97
N ARG A 216 -1.70 8.27 17.60
CA ARG A 216 -0.70 8.84 18.52
C ARG A 216 -0.46 10.35 18.37
N GLY A 217 -1.02 10.98 17.34
CA GLY A 217 -0.87 12.41 17.08
C GLY A 217 0.30 12.77 16.17
N ILE A 218 0.37 14.04 15.77
CA ILE A 218 1.33 14.55 14.79
C ILE A 218 2.78 14.53 15.32
N GLU A 219 2.99 14.80 16.61
CA GLU A 219 4.32 14.80 17.23
C GLU A 219 4.98 13.41 17.17
N GLU A 220 4.21 12.34 17.39
CA GLU A 220 4.74 10.98 17.30
C GLU A 220 4.95 10.54 15.85
N ALA A 221 4.18 11.09 14.90
CA ALA A 221 4.45 10.89 13.47
C ALA A 221 5.76 11.56 13.03
N GLU A 222 6.02 12.80 13.46
CA GLU A 222 7.28 13.50 13.22
C GLU A 222 8.47 12.80 13.91
N TRP A 223 8.27 12.32 15.13
CA TRP A 223 9.27 11.53 15.85
C TRP A 223 9.59 10.23 15.12
N LEU A 224 8.59 9.52 14.61
CA LEU A 224 8.79 8.30 13.81
C LEU A 224 9.62 8.61 12.56
N MET A 225 9.30 9.67 11.82
CA MET A 225 10.04 10.04 10.61
C MET A 225 11.53 10.25 10.91
N LYS A 226 11.84 11.04 11.95
CA LYS A 226 13.23 11.27 12.37
C LYS A 226 13.93 9.98 12.82
N THR A 227 13.21 9.14 13.55
CA THR A 227 13.76 7.90 14.10
C THR A 227 14.01 6.86 13.01
N ALA A 228 13.06 6.63 12.10
CA ALA A 228 13.22 5.72 10.97
C ALA A 228 14.44 6.10 10.10
N GLY A 229 14.65 7.40 9.85
CA GLY A 229 15.83 7.92 9.14
C GLY A 229 17.16 7.55 9.81
N ALA A 230 17.21 7.52 11.15
CA ALA A 230 18.41 7.15 11.90
C ALA A 230 18.73 5.63 11.85
N TYR A 231 17.75 4.79 11.52
CA TYR A 231 17.89 3.33 11.48
C TYR A 231 18.09 2.77 10.06
N LYS A 232 18.14 3.61 9.02
CA LYS A 232 18.23 3.16 7.61
C LYS A 232 19.38 2.20 7.31
N GLU A 233 20.54 2.40 7.93
CA GLU A 233 21.72 1.52 7.78
C GLU A 233 21.98 0.65 9.03
N ALA A 234 21.06 0.63 10.00
CA ALA A 234 21.21 -0.14 11.24
C ALA A 234 21.13 -1.65 10.98
N SER A 235 21.76 -2.47 11.80
CA SER A 235 21.61 -3.93 11.70
C SER A 235 20.16 -4.38 11.94
N LEU A 236 19.76 -5.56 11.44
CA LEU A 236 18.41 -6.09 11.68
C LEU A 236 18.08 -6.22 13.18
N SER A 237 19.08 -6.53 14.03
CA SER A 237 18.88 -6.59 15.48
C SER A 237 18.65 -5.22 16.13
N GLU A 238 19.20 -4.15 15.57
CA GLU A 238 18.88 -2.78 15.99
C GLU A 238 17.48 -2.37 15.53
N ILE A 239 17.06 -2.81 14.34
CA ILE A 239 15.70 -2.58 13.84
C ILE A 239 14.67 -3.35 14.69
N GLU A 240 15.01 -4.54 15.18
CA GLU A 240 14.18 -5.27 16.16
C GLU A 240 14.05 -4.51 17.50
N ARG A 241 15.08 -3.78 17.94
CA ARG A 241 14.94 -2.87 19.09
C ARG A 241 14.00 -1.70 18.78
N LEU A 242 14.09 -1.14 17.57
CA LEU A 242 13.15 -0.11 17.12
C LEU A 242 11.71 -0.64 17.09
N ASP A 243 11.52 -1.89 16.65
CA ASP A 243 10.22 -2.56 16.69
C ASP A 243 9.64 -2.57 18.11
N GLY A 244 10.41 -3.04 19.10
CA GLY A 244 10.00 -3.00 20.51
C GLY A 244 9.61 -1.59 21.00
N ILE A 245 10.39 -0.57 20.65
CA ILE A 245 10.09 0.83 21.00
C ILE A 245 8.76 1.29 20.39
N LEU A 246 8.49 0.98 19.12
CA LEU A 246 7.25 1.37 18.46
C LEU A 246 6.04 0.62 19.01
N ILE A 247 6.20 -0.66 19.36
CA ILE A 247 5.18 -1.47 20.04
C ILE A 247 4.82 -0.85 21.40
N GLU A 248 5.82 -0.52 22.22
CA GLU A 248 5.60 0.13 23.52
C GLU A 248 4.90 1.49 23.38
N LYS A 249 5.27 2.25 22.35
CA LYS A 249 4.63 3.53 22.01
C LYS A 249 3.27 3.36 21.32
N ASN A 250 2.83 2.15 21.01
CA ASN A 250 1.61 1.87 20.25
C ASN A 250 1.56 2.62 18.90
N ILE A 251 2.72 2.72 18.23
CA ILE A 251 2.87 3.32 16.90
C ILE A 251 2.84 2.21 15.85
N SER A 252 1.99 2.37 14.83
CA SER A 252 1.90 1.49 13.67
C SER A 252 1.63 2.33 12.42
N ALA A 253 2.55 2.24 11.46
CA ALA A 253 2.53 3.02 10.23
C ALA A 253 1.95 2.19 9.07
N GLY A 254 0.66 1.87 9.16
CA GLY A 254 -0.01 1.00 8.19
C GLY A 254 -0.07 1.57 6.76
N GLY A 255 -0.07 2.89 6.59
CA GLY A 255 0.01 3.52 5.27
C GLY A 255 1.39 3.33 4.63
N CYS A 256 2.46 3.37 5.42
CA CYS A 256 3.80 3.03 4.95
C CYS A 256 3.90 1.57 4.51
N ALA A 257 3.25 0.65 5.23
CA ALA A 257 3.10 -0.76 4.85
C ALA A 257 2.36 -0.92 3.51
N ASP A 258 1.23 -0.24 3.32
CA ASP A 258 0.49 -0.23 2.06
C ASP A 258 1.36 0.22 0.87
N LEU A 259 2.18 1.25 1.07
CA LEU A 259 3.12 1.75 0.06
C LEU A 259 4.27 0.77 -0.20
N LEU A 260 4.73 0.02 0.81
CA LEU A 260 5.77 -1.00 0.64
C LEU A 260 5.27 -2.14 -0.25
N ALA A 261 4.07 -2.67 -0.02
CA ALA A 261 3.50 -3.68 -0.90
C ALA A 261 3.33 -3.13 -2.33
N LEU A 262 2.78 -1.92 -2.48
CA LEU A 262 2.63 -1.31 -3.80
C LEU A 262 3.98 -1.13 -4.51
N THR A 263 5.05 -0.86 -3.76
CA THR A 263 6.43 -0.81 -4.27
C THR A 263 6.89 -2.15 -4.82
N TRP A 264 6.65 -3.26 -4.10
CA TRP A 264 6.96 -4.60 -4.62
C TRP A 264 6.16 -4.92 -5.88
N PHE A 265 4.88 -4.56 -5.91
CA PHE A 265 4.05 -4.72 -7.09
C PHE A 265 4.62 -3.96 -8.30
N PHE A 266 4.99 -2.69 -8.13
CA PHE A 266 5.60 -1.89 -9.19
C PHE A 266 6.94 -2.46 -9.67
N TYR A 267 7.75 -3.01 -8.76
CA TYR A 267 8.96 -3.76 -9.10
C TYR A 267 8.63 -4.97 -9.99
N ARG A 268 7.61 -5.75 -9.63
CA ARG A 268 7.15 -6.90 -10.45
C ARG A 268 6.66 -6.48 -11.82
N ILE A 269 5.86 -5.40 -11.91
CA ILE A 269 5.40 -4.84 -13.20
C ILE A 269 6.59 -4.46 -14.08
N LYS A 270 7.63 -3.81 -13.52
CA LYS A 270 8.84 -3.45 -14.27
C LYS A 270 9.61 -4.68 -14.79
N LYS A 271 9.50 -5.82 -14.12
CA LYS A 271 10.15 -7.09 -14.50
C LYS A 271 9.32 -7.94 -15.46
N PHE A 272 8.06 -7.59 -15.72
CA PHE A 272 7.26 -8.27 -16.73
C PHE A 272 7.88 -8.04 -18.12
N LYS A 273 8.17 -9.14 -18.84
CA LYS A 273 8.80 -9.15 -20.17
C LYS A 273 7.78 -9.38 -21.27
#